data_AF-A0A353PWW1-F1
#
_entry.id   AF-A0A353PWW1-F1
#
_cell.length_a   1.000
_cell.length_b   1.000
_cell.length_c   1.000
_cell.angle_alpha   90.00
_cell.angle_beta   90.00
_cell.angle_gamma   90.00
#
_symmetry.space_group_name_H-M   'P 1'
#
loop_
_entity.id
_entity.type
_entity.pdbx_description
1 polymer ?
#
loop_
_entity_poly.entity_id
_entity_poly.type
_entity_poly.pdbx_seq_one_letter_code
_entity_poly.pdbx_strand_id
1 'polypeptide(L)'
;RNFNILDSYCANVNFFAMSWKQDDNADNVEKNFSMRDYGLGNRIYYDKNLDESSNPNEAYLRTTGWSRYISTWYLYFRKVNFPLDPEIHGRWEWAGIYFGEKV
;
A
#
# COMPACT_ATOMS: atom_id res chain seq x y z
N ARG A 1 -3.50 18.95 1.24
CA ARG A 1 -3.29 17.49 1.46
C ARG A 1 -1.84 17.29 1.83
N ASN A 2 -1.55 16.68 2.98
CA ASN A 2 -0.20 16.61 3.53
C ASN A 2 0.40 15.22 3.22
N PHE A 3 0.93 15.06 2.01
CA PHE A 3 1.46 13.77 1.53
C PHE A 3 2.69 13.31 2.32
N ASN A 4 3.48 14.25 2.86
CA ASN A 4 4.64 13.95 3.71
C ASN A 4 4.28 13.19 5.00
N ILE A 5 3.06 13.39 5.52
CA ILE A 5 2.58 12.65 6.70
C ILE A 5 2.25 11.20 6.31
N LEU A 6 1.70 10.99 5.11
CA LEU A 6 1.45 9.64 4.59
C LEU A 6 2.76 8.88 4.36
N ASP A 7 3.77 9.53 3.79
CA ASP A 7 5.11 8.93 3.64
C ASP A 7 5.71 8.52 5.00
N SER A 8 5.40 9.24 6.09
CA SER A 8 5.85 8.86 7.45
C SER A 8 5.10 7.66 8.07
N TYR A 9 3.96 7.26 7.50
CA TYR A 9 3.22 6.07 7.93
C TYR A 9 3.64 4.80 7.17
N CYS A 10 4.39 4.93 6.07
CA CYS A 10 4.98 3.78 5.40
C CYS A 10 5.93 3.06 6.37
N ALA A 11 5.93 1.72 6.35
CA ALA A 11 6.92 0.97 7.11
C ALA A 11 8.34 1.45 6.74
N ASN A 12 9.14 1.87 7.73
CA ASN A 12 10.51 2.30 7.49
C ASN A 12 11.42 1.15 6.99
N VAL A 13 10.97 -0.10 7.12
CA VAL A 13 11.73 -1.31 6.79
C VAL A 13 10.88 -2.20 5.89
N ASN A 14 11.44 -2.61 4.74
CA ASN A 14 10.82 -3.54 3.77
C ASN A 14 9.47 -3.08 3.19
N PHE A 15 9.23 -1.77 3.09
CA PHE A 15 8.09 -1.26 2.35
C PHE A 15 8.26 -1.56 0.86
N PHE A 16 7.31 -2.31 0.30
CA PHE A 16 7.32 -2.65 -1.11
C PHE A 16 6.20 -1.95 -1.86
N ALA A 17 6.46 -1.72 -3.15
CA ALA A 17 5.51 -1.15 -4.09
C ALA A 17 5.58 -2.00 -5.37
N MET A 18 4.62 -2.90 -5.55
CA MET A 18 4.65 -3.95 -6.59
C MET A 18 3.37 -3.91 -7.45
N SER A 19 3.44 -4.24 -8.74
CA SER A 19 2.24 -4.35 -9.57
C SER A 19 1.60 -5.74 -9.45
N TRP A 20 0.27 -5.83 -9.35
CA TRP A 20 -0.51 -7.07 -9.41
C TRP A 20 -0.38 -7.75 -10.78
N LYS A 21 -0.39 -6.97 -11.85
CA LYS A 21 0.00 -7.44 -13.18
C LYS A 21 1.52 -7.34 -13.27
N GLN A 22 2.22 -8.48 -13.23
CA GLN A 22 3.53 -8.57 -13.88
C GLN A 22 3.30 -8.42 -15.38
N ASP A 23 3.16 -7.19 -15.84
CA ASP A 23 3.57 -6.87 -17.20
C ASP A 23 5.10 -6.84 -17.13
N ASP A 24 5.77 -7.75 -17.86
CA ASP A 24 7.23 -7.92 -17.91
C ASP A 24 8.05 -6.63 -18.20
N ASN A 25 7.37 -5.50 -18.42
CA ASN A 25 7.93 -4.19 -18.73
C ASN A 25 7.71 -3.13 -17.64
N ALA A 26 6.97 -3.42 -16.57
CA ALA A 26 6.77 -2.46 -15.48
C ALA A 26 7.95 -2.54 -14.52
N ASP A 27 8.91 -1.63 -14.68
CA ASP A 27 9.98 -1.32 -13.73
C ASP A 27 9.52 -1.64 -12.30
N ASN A 28 10.14 -2.63 -11.67
CA ASN A 28 9.95 -2.90 -10.25
C ASN A 28 10.23 -1.58 -9.51
N VAL A 29 9.18 -0.89 -9.06
CA VAL A 29 9.27 0.43 -8.41
C VAL A 29 9.75 0.23 -6.97
N GLU A 30 10.87 -0.48 -6.81
CA GLU A 30 11.60 -0.62 -5.56
C GLU A 30 12.59 0.53 -5.46
N LYS A 31 12.17 1.59 -4.75
CA LYS A 31 12.96 2.51 -3.87
C LYS A 31 12.59 3.98 -3.93
N ASN A 32 11.92 4.46 -4.98
CA ASN A 32 11.59 5.90 -5.13
C ASN A 32 10.08 6.16 -5.28
N PHE A 33 9.26 5.32 -4.68
CA PHE A 33 7.83 5.57 -4.66
C PHE A 33 7.49 6.70 -3.69
N SER A 34 6.99 7.83 -4.19
CA SER A 34 6.37 8.88 -3.37
C SER A 34 4.89 8.98 -3.68
N MET A 35 4.05 8.94 -2.65
CA MET A 35 2.60 9.16 -2.80
C MET A 35 2.28 10.52 -3.44
N ARG A 36 3.16 11.50 -3.27
CA ARG A 36 3.02 12.81 -3.88
C ARG A 36 3.03 12.71 -5.39
N ASP A 37 3.95 11.97 -5.99
CA ASP A 37 4.15 11.94 -7.44
C ASP A 37 2.94 11.36 -8.18
N TYR A 38 2.25 10.41 -7.56
CA TYR A 38 1.06 9.78 -8.14
C TYR A 38 -0.25 10.42 -7.70
N GLY A 39 -0.33 10.98 -6.50
CA GLY A 39 -1.54 11.56 -5.93
C GLY A 39 -1.71 13.07 -6.15
N LEU A 40 -0.69 13.77 -6.67
CA LEU A 40 -0.75 15.22 -6.89
C LEU A 40 -1.86 15.56 -7.90
N GLY A 41 -2.85 16.34 -7.45
CA GLY A 41 -3.96 16.78 -8.29
C GLY A 41 -5.13 15.79 -8.43
N ASN A 42 -4.97 14.54 -7.96
CA ASN A 42 -6.01 13.52 -8.09
C ASN A 42 -6.77 13.30 -6.78
N ARG A 43 -8.08 13.03 -6.85
CA ARG A 43 -8.89 12.70 -5.67
C ARG A 43 -8.87 11.20 -5.46
N ILE A 44 -8.11 10.78 -4.45
CA ILE A 44 -8.04 9.39 -4.02
C ILE A 44 -9.31 9.03 -3.26
N TYR A 45 -9.92 7.92 -3.64
CA TYR A 45 -11.04 7.26 -2.98
C TYR A 45 -10.56 5.94 -2.39
N TYR A 46 -11.23 5.48 -1.33
CA TYR A 46 -10.97 4.19 -0.70
C TYR A 46 -12.29 3.44 -0.55
N ASP A 47 -12.24 2.12 -0.64
CA ASP A 47 -13.42 1.29 -0.42
C ASP A 47 -13.77 1.24 1.06
N LYS A 48 -15.08 1.24 1.36
CA LYS A 48 -15.58 1.22 2.75
C LYS A 48 -15.26 -0.11 3.46
N ASN A 49 -15.19 -1.18 2.69
CA ASN A 49 -14.91 -2.52 3.19
C ASN A 49 -13.51 -2.94 2.74
N LEU A 50 -12.84 -3.73 3.57
CA LEU A 50 -11.61 -4.39 3.20
C LEU A 50 -11.89 -5.43 2.10
N ASP A 51 -10.86 -5.73 1.29
CA ASP A 51 -10.93 -6.78 0.28
C ASP A 51 -11.22 -8.14 0.94
N GLU A 52 -11.93 -9.02 0.24
CA GLU A 52 -12.31 -10.35 0.76
C GLU A 52 -11.12 -11.25 1.11
N SER A 53 -9.94 -10.98 0.54
CA SER A 53 -8.70 -11.69 0.91
C SER A 53 -8.06 -11.20 2.21
N SER A 54 -8.64 -10.18 2.85
CA SER A 54 -8.17 -9.70 4.14
C SER A 54 -8.46 -10.74 5.21
N ASN A 55 -7.44 -11.08 5.99
CA ASN A 55 -7.45 -12.06 7.06
C ASN A 55 -7.05 -11.39 8.40
N PRO A 56 -7.09 -12.11 9.54
CA PRO A 56 -6.76 -11.52 10.85
C PRO A 56 -5.32 -10.98 10.99
N ASN A 57 -4.43 -11.34 10.06
CA ASN A 57 -3.02 -10.96 10.03
C ASN A 57 -2.67 -10.03 8.86
N GLU A 58 -3.49 -9.94 7.81
CA GLU A 58 -3.21 -9.15 6.60
C GLU A 58 -4.49 -8.49 6.12
N ALA A 59 -4.44 -7.21 5.81
CA ALA A 59 -5.57 -6.44 5.32
C ALA A 59 -5.20 -5.73 4.02
N TYR A 60 -6.11 -5.81 3.05
CA TYR A 60 -5.96 -5.14 1.76
C TYR A 60 -7.06 -4.10 1.64
N LEU A 61 -6.65 -2.84 1.53
CA LEU A 61 -7.57 -1.73 1.30
C LEU A 61 -7.47 -1.28 -0.14
N ARG A 62 -8.55 -1.49 -0.90
CA ARG A 62 -8.64 -0.98 -2.27
C ARG A 62 -8.81 0.53 -2.27
N THR A 63 -8.02 1.20 -3.09
CA THR A 63 -8.03 2.64 -3.29
C THR A 63 -8.01 2.95 -4.78
N THR A 64 -8.70 4.01 -5.18
CA THR A 64 -8.84 4.39 -6.60
C THR A 64 -8.63 5.88 -6.78
N GLY A 65 -8.39 6.33 -8.02
CA GLY A 65 -8.20 7.75 -8.32
C GLY A 65 -6.79 8.25 -8.03
N TRP A 66 -5.79 7.38 -8.19
CA TRP A 66 -4.36 7.73 -8.10
C TRP A 66 -3.85 8.37 -9.37
N SER A 67 -3.45 7.59 -10.39
CA SER A 67 -2.92 8.11 -11.66
C SER A 67 -3.76 7.69 -12.86
N ARG A 68 -3.55 8.34 -14.02
CA ARG A 68 -4.19 7.95 -15.30
C ARG A 68 -3.72 6.59 -15.82
N TYR A 69 -2.50 6.18 -15.49
CA TYR A 69 -1.93 4.91 -15.95
C TYR A 69 -2.28 3.75 -15.01
N ILE A 70 -2.28 4.00 -13.70
CA ILE A 70 -2.65 3.03 -12.68
C ILE A 70 -3.61 3.73 -11.72
N SER A 71 -4.90 3.52 -11.96
CA SER A 71 -5.97 4.17 -11.19
C SER A 71 -6.28 3.45 -9.89
N THR A 72 -6.15 2.13 -9.85
CA THR A 72 -6.50 1.26 -8.71
C THR A 72 -5.27 0.72 -8.03
N TRP A 73 -5.17 0.95 -6.71
CA TRP A 73 -4.09 0.50 -5.86
C TRP A 73 -4.66 -0.19 -4.63
N TYR A 74 -3.95 -1.18 -4.09
CA TYR A 74 -4.31 -1.89 -2.87
C TYR A 74 -3.25 -1.60 -1.81
N LEU A 75 -3.62 -0.89 -0.74
CA LEU A 75 -2.75 -0.68 0.40
C LEU A 75 -2.72 -1.98 1.22
N TYR A 76 -1.53 -2.53 1.42
CA TYR A 76 -1.31 -3.79 2.12
C TYR A 76 -0.82 -3.54 3.54
N PHE A 77 -1.65 -3.93 4.50
CA PHE A 77 -1.34 -3.88 5.91
C PHE A 77 -1.12 -5.30 6.42
N ARG A 78 -0.15 -5.49 7.30
CA ARG A 78 0.07 -6.76 7.97
C ARG A 78 0.24 -6.53 9.47
N LYS A 79 -0.11 -7.53 10.27
CA LYS A 79 0.24 -7.53 11.68
C LYS A 79 1.71 -7.85 11.86
N VAL A 80 2.38 -7.01 12.64
CA VAL A 80 3.76 -7.25 13.04
C VAL A 80 3.78 -8.44 13.99
N ASN A 81 4.34 -9.55 13.53
CA ASN A 81 4.60 -10.71 14.38
C ASN A 81 6.02 -10.66 14.91
N PHE A 82 6.24 -9.86 15.96
CA PHE A 82 7.54 -9.72 16.60
C PHE A 82 7.46 -10.17 18.07
N PRO A 83 7.60 -11.47 18.37
CA PRO A 83 7.42 -11.99 19.73
C PRO A 83 8.48 -11.50 20.73
N LEU A 84 9.58 -10.92 20.23
CA LEU A 84 10.66 -10.33 21.04
C LEU A 84 10.30 -8.98 21.65
N ASP A 85 9.29 -8.28 21.14
CA ASP A 85 8.86 -6.98 21.65
C ASP A 85 7.32 -6.88 21.65
N PRO A 86 6.69 -7.08 22.82
CA PRO A 86 5.24 -7.11 22.96
C PRO A 86 4.58 -5.75 22.71
N GLU A 87 5.33 -4.64 22.69
CA GLU A 87 4.74 -3.33 22.40
C GLU A 87 4.39 -3.19 20.93
N ILE A 88 5.20 -3.76 20.02
CA ILE A 88 4.96 -3.75 18.58
C ILE A 88 4.24 -5.03 18.11
N HIS A 89 4.30 -6.11 18.89
CA HIS A 89 3.61 -7.37 18.58
C HIS A 89 2.09 -7.15 18.44
N GLY A 90 1.54 -7.57 17.31
CA GLY A 90 0.10 -7.49 17.03
C GLY A 90 -0.40 -6.14 16.55
N ARG A 91 0.48 -5.13 16.42
CA ARG A 91 0.14 -3.86 15.75
C ARG A 91 0.05 -4.04 14.25
N TRP A 92 -0.78 -3.23 13.60
CA TRP A 92 -0.84 -3.14 12.16
C TRP A 92 0.30 -2.26 11.64
N GLU A 93 1.04 -2.80 10.69
CA GLU A 93 2.05 -2.09 9.92
C GLU A 93 1.58 -1.99 8.48
N TRP A 94 1.76 -0.81 7.89
CA TRP A 94 1.56 -0.63 6.47
C TRP A 94 2.82 -1.11 5.73
N ALA A 95 2.76 -2.36 5.29
CA ALA A 95 3.92 -3.08 4.76
C ALA A 95 4.16 -2.86 3.26
N GLY A 96 3.16 -2.39 2.52
CA GLY A 96 3.37 -2.08 1.11
C GLY A 96 2.14 -1.65 0.35
N ILE A 97 2.31 -1.54 -0.96
CA ILE A 97 1.26 -1.22 -1.92
C ILE A 97 1.34 -2.19 -3.09
N TYR A 98 0.17 -2.66 -3.52
CA TYR A 98 0.02 -3.31 -4.80
C TYR A 98 -0.67 -2.40 -5.81
N PHE A 99 -0.07 -2.22 -6.98
CA PHE A 99 -0.59 -1.41 -8.07
C PHE A 99 -1.41 -2.26 -9.05
N GLY A 100 -2.47 -1.69 -9.61
CA GLY A 100 -3.30 -2.35 -10.62
C GLY A 100 -4.49 -3.08 -10.02
N GLU A 101 -5.35 -3.58 -10.89
CA GLU A 101 -6.48 -4.43 -10.51
C GLU A 101 -5.97 -5.83 -10.15
N LYS A 102 -6.47 -6.35 -9.04
CA LYS A 102 -6.26 -7.73 -8.62
C LYS A 102 -6.97 -8.65 -9.63
N VAL A 103 -6.28 -9.70 -10.08
CA VAL A 103 -6.75 -10.67 -11.10
C VAL A 103 -7.30 -11.92 -10.43
#